data_AF-A0A1R3WYA0-F1
#
_entry.id   AF-A0A1R3WYA0-F1
#
_cell.length_a   1.000
_cell.length_b   1.000
_cell.length_c   1.000
_cell.angle_alpha   90.00
_cell.angle_beta   90.00
_cell.angle_gamma   90.00
#
_symmetry.space_group_name_H-M   'P 1'
#
loop_
_entity.id
_entity.type
_entity.pdbx_description
1 polymer ?
#
loop_
_entity_poly.entity_id
_entity_poly.type
_entity_poly.pdbx_seq_one_letter_code
_entity_poly.pdbx_strand_id
1 'polypeptide(L)' 'MAIQANNTGALPVARLHEIHDCLSLVLDATERPTRYSQAEREARSYTRAALRHVERMIGGAA' A
#
# COMPACT_ATOMS: atom_id res chain seq x y z
N MET A 1 -3.17 -24.48 7.14
CA MET A 1 -2.51 -23.40 6.37
C MET A 1 -1.76 -22.55 7.38
N ALA A 2 -0.42 -22.57 7.38
CA ALA A 2 0.36 -21.89 8.42
C ALA A 2 0.50 -20.39 8.10
N ILE A 3 -0.08 -19.53 8.94
CA ILE A 3 0.22 -18.10 8.96
C ILE A 3 1.47 -17.95 9.84
N GLN A 4 2.65 -17.97 9.23
CA GLN A 4 3.87 -17.61 9.94
C GLN A 4 3.88 -16.10 10.14
N ALA A 5 3.53 -15.66 11.35
CA ALA A 5 3.80 -14.31 11.82
C ALA A 5 5.31 -14.17 12.06
N ASN A 6 6.03 -13.58 11.10
CA ASN A 6 7.43 -13.20 11.28
C ASN A 6 7.51 -11.96 12.19
N ASN A 7 7.42 -12.15 13.50
CA ASN A 7 7.55 -11.10 14.51
C ASN A 7 9.02 -10.75 14.82
N THR A 8 9.93 -10.82 13.86
CA THR A 8 11.34 -10.48 14.09
C THR A 8 12.00 -9.99 12.80
N GLY A 9 12.24 -8.69 12.72
CA GLY A 9 12.91 -8.04 11.59
C GLY A 9 11.95 -7.31 10.65
N ALA A 10 12.39 -6.15 10.16
CA ALA A 10 11.68 -5.42 9.12
C ALA A 10 11.30 -6.36 7.96
N LEU A 11 10.13 -6.14 7.35
CA LEU A 11 9.74 -6.85 6.13
C LEU A 11 10.90 -6.81 5.12
N PRO A 12 11.26 -7.94 4.48
CA PRO A 12 12.26 -7.92 3.42
C PRO A 12 11.92 -6.85 2.39
N VAL A 13 12.91 -6.08 1.93
CA VAL A 13 12.69 -4.95 1.01
C VAL A 13 11.94 -5.38 -0.26
N ALA A 14 12.22 -6.59 -0.77
CA ALA A 14 11.49 -7.16 -1.91
C ALA A 14 9.98 -7.26 -1.66
N ARG A 15 9.57 -7.65 -0.44
CA ARG A 15 8.15 -7.71 -0.07
C ARG A 15 7.54 -6.32 0.10
N LEU A 16 8.31 -5.32 0.51
CA LEU A 16 7.83 -3.93 0.54
C LEU A 16 7.57 -3.42 -0.88
N HIS A 17 8.42 -3.75 -1.86
CA HIS A 17 8.18 -3.45 -3.28
C HIS A 17 6.93 -4.15 -3.81
N GLU A 18 6.74 -5.45 -3.50
CA GLU A 18 5.49 -6.16 -3.86
C GLU A 18 4.24 -5.44 -3.32
N ILE A 19 4.28 -5.00 -2.06
CA ILE A 19 3.16 -4.27 -1.45
C ILE A 19 2.96 -2.90 -2.12
N HIS A 20 4.05 -2.17 -2.39
CA HIS A 20 4.02 -0.90 -3.11
C HIS A 20 3.34 -1.06 -4.48
N ASP A 21 3.72 -2.07 -5.25
CA ASP A 21 3.19 -2.32 -6.58
C ASP A 21 1.71 -2.71 -6.53
N CYS A 22 1.31 -3.55 -5.56
CA CYS A 22 -0.09 -3.88 -5.31
C CYS A 22 -0.93 -2.63 -5.00
N LEU A 23 -0.43 -1.74 -4.13
CA LEU A 23 -1.15 -0.52 -3.75
C LEU A 23 -1.27 0.46 -4.93
N SER A 24 -0.22 0.56 -5.75
CA SER A 24 -0.21 1.36 -6.97
C SER A 24 -1.25 0.83 -7.96
N LEU A 25 -1.24 -0.49 -8.20
CA LEU A 25 -2.20 -1.15 -9.08
C LEU A 25 -3.65 -0.92 -8.64
N VAL A 26 -3.94 -0.93 -7.33
CA VAL A 26 -5.29 -0.63 -6.82
C VAL A 26 -5.70 0.81 -7.12
N LEU A 27 -4.79 1.79 -7.00
CA LEU A 27 -5.10 3.18 -7.31
C LEU A 27 -5.40 3.39 -8.80
N ASP A 28 -4.66 2.70 -9.67
CA ASP A 28 -4.86 2.77 -11.11
C ASP A 28 -6.15 2.03 -11.52
N ALA A 29 -6.36 0.82 -11.00
CA ALA A 29 -7.54 0.02 -11.32
C ALA A 29 -8.85 0.64 -10.82
N THR A 30 -8.78 1.43 -9.73
CA THR A 30 -9.94 2.17 -9.21
C THR A 30 -10.03 3.59 -9.75
N GLU A 31 -9.19 3.98 -10.71
CA GLU A 31 -9.30 5.27 -11.37
C GLU A 31 -10.52 5.31 -12.29
N ARG A 32 -11.33 6.34 -12.13
CA ARG A 32 -12.54 6.56 -12.94
C ARG A 32 -12.64 8.03 -13.34
N PRO A 33 -13.13 8.33 -14.55
CA PRO A 33 -13.32 9.70 -15.03
C PRO A 33 -14.50 10.41 -14.34
N THR A 34 -15.37 9.65 -13.67
CA THR A 34 -16.53 10.16 -12.96
C THR A 34 -16.19 10.53 -11.52
N ARG A 35 -17.07 11.29 -10.86
CA ARG A 35 -16.92 11.62 -9.44
C ARG A 35 -16.99 10.34 -8.60
N TYR A 36 -16.00 10.15 -7.74
CA TYR A 36 -16.00 9.10 -6.71
C TYR A 36 -17.06 9.39 -5.64
N SER A 37 -17.74 8.34 -5.17
CA SER A 37 -18.52 8.38 -3.95
C SER A 37 -17.65 8.71 -2.72
N GLN A 38 -18.28 9.14 -1.63
CA GLN A 38 -17.57 9.45 -0.38
C GLN A 38 -16.71 8.27 0.09
N ALA A 39 -17.27 7.05 0.08
CA ALA A 39 -16.57 5.84 0.50
C ALA A 39 -15.37 5.51 -0.39
N GLU A 40 -15.50 5.65 -1.71
CA GLU A 40 -14.38 5.44 -2.65
C GLU A 40 -13.27 6.48 -2.44
N ARG A 41 -13.62 7.73 -2.14
CA ARG A 41 -12.63 8.79 -1.83
C ARG A 41 -11.85 8.47 -0.55
N GLU A 42 -12.55 8.02 0.49
CA GLU A 42 -11.92 7.63 1.76
C GLU A 42 -11.01 6.41 1.57
N ALA A 43 -11.49 5.37 0.89
CA ALA A 43 -10.68 4.20 0.57
C ALA A 43 -9.40 4.58 -0.19
N ARG A 44 -9.52 5.37 -1.28
CA ARG A 44 -8.35 5.86 -2.05
C ARG A 44 -7.41 6.73 -1.19
N SER A 45 -7.94 7.50 -0.25
CA SER A 45 -7.14 8.28 0.70
C SER A 45 -6.29 7.37 1.59
N TYR A 46 -6.89 6.32 2.15
CA TYR A 46 -6.17 5.32 2.95
C TYR A 46 -5.13 4.56 2.13
N THR A 47 -5.47 4.15 0.89
CA THR A 47 -4.50 3.49 -0.01
C THR A 47 -3.29 4.37 -0.28
N ARG A 48 -3.50 5.67 -0.57
CA ARG A 48 -2.40 6.63 -0.75
C ARG A 48 -1.58 6.82 0.53
N ALA A 49 -2.23 6.83 1.70
CA ALA A 49 -1.52 6.93 2.97
C ALA A 49 -0.66 5.69 3.25
N ALA A 50 -1.17 4.50 2.96
CA ALA A 50 -0.42 3.25 3.05
C ALA A 50 0.79 3.25 2.09
N LEU A 51 0.60 3.69 0.85
CA LEU A 51 1.67 3.77 -0.15
C LEU A 51 2.81 4.68 0.32
N ARG A 52 2.50 5.88 0.81
CA ARG A 52 3.50 6.78 1.44
C ARG A 52 4.19 6.19 2.66
N HIS A 53 3.50 5.34 3.41
CA HIS A 53 4.12 4.64 4.55
C HIS A 53 5.11 3.58 4.07
N VAL A 54 4.74 2.82 3.03
CA VAL A 54 5.61 1.82 2.40
C VAL A 54 6.83 2.47 1.75
N GLU A 55 6.67 3.58 1.03
CA GLU A 55 7.79 4.35 0.47
C GLU A 55 8.80 4.76 1.55
N ARG A 56 8.33 5.23 2.71
CA ARG A 56 9.18 5.57 3.85
C ARG A 56 9.90 4.35 4.44
N MET A 57 9.28 3.18 4.41
CA MET A 57 9.92 1.93 4.87
C MET A 57 10.97 1.45 3.86
N ILE A 58 10.73 1.61 2.55
CA ILE A 58 11.69 1.24 1.48
C ILE A 58 12.91 2.16 1.52
N GLY A 59 12.71 3.47 1.65
CA GLY A 59 13.80 4.46 1.68
C GLY A 59 14.66 4.44 2.94
N GLY A 60 14.28 3.65 3.95
CA GLY A 60 14.82 3.74 5.30
C GLY A 60 14.33 5.01 5.99
N ALA A 61 13.95 4.91 7.26
CA ALA A 61 13.65 6.08 8.07
C ALA A 61 14.74 7.16 7.88
N ALA A 62 14.31 8.38 7.51
CA ALA A 62 15.19 9.56 7.56
C ALA A 62 15.66 9.80 9.00
#